data_AF-A0A9E6URT8-F1
#
_entry.id   AF-A0A9E6URT8-F1
#
_cell.length_a   1.000
_cell.length_b   1.000
_cell.length_c   1.000
_cell.angle_alpha   90.00
_cell.angle_beta   90.00
_cell.angle_gamma   90.00
#
_symmetry.space_group_name_H-M   'P 1'
#
loop_
_entity.id
_entity.type
_entity.pdbx_description
1 polymer ?
#
loop_
_entity_poly.entity_id
_entity_poly.type
_entity_poly.pdbx_seq_one_letter_code
_entity_poly.pdbx_strand_id
1 'polypeptide(L)'
;MSISIKSVFIESVINEIEQLSLIEKMQILEYLIKEIKQSVEAIAVIPKPKYKVTDFYGIAPNLLSGKDAQEWVNQMRDEWEEREAWR
;
A
#
# COMPACT_ATOMS: atom_id res chain seq x y z
N MET A 1 22.87 9.69 -15.88
CA MET A 1 22.97 9.71 -14.41
C MET A 1 22.44 11.05 -13.94
N SER A 2 21.25 11.06 -13.35
CA SER A 2 20.66 12.28 -12.78
C SER A 2 20.84 12.21 -11.27
N ILE A 3 21.83 12.93 -10.75
CA ILE A 3 22.00 13.07 -9.30
C ILE A 3 20.84 13.94 -8.82
N SER A 4 19.95 13.36 -8.01
CA SER A 4 18.82 14.09 -7.43
C SER A 4 19.38 15.10 -6.44
N ILE A 5 19.19 16.40 -6.67
CA ILE A 5 19.70 17.49 -5.81
C ILE A 5 19.29 17.28 -4.34
N LYS A 6 18.16 16.60 -4.10
CA LYS A 6 17.68 16.23 -2.77
C LYS A 6 18.59 15.23 -2.04
N SER A 7 19.27 14.32 -2.73
CA SER A 7 20.17 13.34 -2.08
C SER A 7 21.45 14.00 -1.58
N VAL A 8 22.02 14.91 -2.38
CA VAL A 8 23.24 15.66 -2.01
C VAL A 8 22.99 16.55 -0.79
N PHE A 9 21.80 17.14 -0.69
CA PHE A 9 21.42 17.96 0.46
C PHE A 9 21.32 17.14 1.75
N ILE A 10 20.79 15.92 1.69
CA ILE A 10 20.68 15.03 2.85
C ILE A 10 22.05 14.61 3.38
N GLU A 11 23.00 14.32 2.49
CA GLU A 11 24.38 13.98 2.89
C GLU A 11 25.06 15.13 3.65
N SER A 12 24.84 16.38 3.21
CA SER A 12 25.32 17.57 3.95
C SER A 12 24.71 17.67 5.34
N VAL A 13 23.39 17.51 5.45
CA VAL A 13 22.68 17.56 6.73
C VAL A 13 23.14 16.44 7.67
N ILE A 14 23.42 15.24 7.16
CA ILE A 14 23.96 14.14 7.97
C ILE A 14 25.34 14.50 8.52
N ASN A 15 26.23 15.05 7.68
CA ASN A 15 27.56 15.48 8.12
C ASN A 15 27.46 16.57 9.22
N GLU A 16 26.53 17.51 9.08
CA GLU A 16 26.29 18.54 10.10
C GLU A 16 25.79 17.93 11.41
N ILE A 17 24.87 16.96 11.35
CA ILE A 17 24.36 16.24 12.53
C ILE A 17 25.49 15.47 13.23
N GLU A 18 26.43 14.87 12.48
CA GLU A 18 27.54 14.12 13.06
C GLU A 18 28.45 14.99 13.94
N GLN A 19 28.61 16.27 13.60
CA GLN A 19 29.43 17.22 14.36
C GLN A 19 28.74 17.75 15.64
N LEU A 20 27.46 17.48 15.83
CA LEU A 20 26.72 17.93 17.01
C LEU A 20 27.07 17.13 18.27
N SER A 21 26.89 17.78 19.42
CA SER A 21 26.97 17.12 20.72
C SER A 21 25.86 16.08 20.89
N LEU A 22 26.04 15.16 21.86
CA LEU A 22 25.06 14.13 22.17
C LEU A 22 23.68 14.73 22.54
N ILE A 23 23.67 15.86 23.24
CA ILE A 23 22.44 16.54 23.69
C ILE A 23 21.66 17.09 22.49
N GLU A 24 22.35 17.77 21.58
CA GLU A 24 21.73 18.32 20.36
C GLU A 24 21.22 17.20 19.44
N LYS A 25 21.95 16.08 19.33
CA LYS A 25 21.49 14.88 18.62
C LYS A 25 20.20 14.32 19.23
N MET A 26 20.08 14.30 20.56
CA MET A 26 18.86 13.88 21.23
C MET A 26 17.68 14.83 20.98
N GLN A 27 17.91 16.14 20.97
CA GLN A 27 16.86 17.12 20.65
C GLN A 27 16.34 16.97 19.22
N ILE A 28 17.24 16.72 18.26
CA ILE A 28 16.85 16.44 16.87
C ILE A 28 16.04 15.14 16.79
N LEU A 29 16.46 14.09 17.51
CA LEU A 29 15.72 12.84 17.56
C LEU A 29 14.31 13.02 18.12
N GLU A 30 14.16 13.77 19.21
CA GLU A 30 12.85 14.08 19.80
C GLU A 30 11.95 14.85 18.82
N TYR A 31 12.52 15.84 18.12
CA TYR A 31 11.81 16.60 17.10
C TYR A 31 11.33 15.71 15.94
N LEU A 32 12.22 14.86 15.41
CA LEU A 32 11.88 13.94 14.31
C LEU A 32 10.82 12.92 14.73
N ILE A 33 10.93 12.35 15.93
CA ILE A 33 9.91 11.43 16.45
C ILE A 33 8.55 12.13 16.56
N LYS A 34 8.52 13.38 17.04
CA LYS A 34 7.29 14.16 17.14
C LYS A 34 6.67 14.44 15.78
N GLU A 35 7.47 14.85 14.80
CA GLU A 35 7.02 15.16 13.45
C GLU A 35 6.47 13.91 12.72
N ILE A 36 7.16 12.77 12.85
CA ILE A 36 6.69 11.50 12.32
C ILE A 36 5.37 11.09 12.97
N LYS A 37 5.24 11.20 14.29
CA LYS A 37 3.97 10.87 14.99
C LYS A 37 2.82 11.73 14.49
N GLN A 38 3.02 13.03 14.34
CA GLN A 38 2.00 13.95 13.82
C GLN A 38 1.61 13.61 12.38
N SER A 39 2.59 13.24 11.55
CA SER A 39 2.35 12.80 10.17
C SER A 39 1.61 11.46 10.10
N VAL A 40 1.98 10.51 10.96
CA VAL A 40 1.31 9.20 11.07
C VAL A 40 -0.11 9.34 11.61
N GLU A 41 -0.35 10.22 12.58
CA GLU A 41 -1.69 10.56 13.05
C GLU A 41 -2.52 11.19 11.92
N ALA A 42 -1.94 12.11 11.15
CA ALA A 42 -2.61 12.68 9.97
C ALA A 42 -2.92 11.63 8.89
N ILE A 43 -2.07 10.63 8.70
CA ILE A 43 -2.32 9.48 7.80
C ILE A 43 -3.35 8.51 8.42
N ALA A 44 -3.35 8.31 9.73
CA ALA A 44 -4.32 7.48 10.44
C ALA A 44 -5.73 8.10 10.48
N VAL A 45 -5.84 9.41 10.24
CA VAL A 45 -7.11 10.12 10.02
C VAL A 45 -7.73 9.80 8.66
N ILE A 46 -6.96 9.23 7.71
CA ILE A 46 -7.54 8.61 6.52
C ILE A 46 -8.27 7.35 7.02
N PRO A 47 -9.61 7.31 6.97
CA PRO A 47 -10.34 6.18 7.48
C PRO A 47 -9.87 4.94 6.70
N LYS A 48 -9.31 3.96 7.42
CA LYS A 48 -9.06 2.63 6.83
C LYS A 48 -10.36 2.21 6.15
N PRO A 49 -10.34 1.81 4.87
CA PRO A 49 -11.54 1.35 4.21
C PRO A 49 -12.16 0.24 5.06
N LYS A 50 -13.36 0.50 5.56
CA LYS A 50 -14.14 -0.51 6.29
C LYS A 50 -14.64 -1.49 5.24
N TYR A 51 -13.84 -2.50 4.95
CA TYR A 51 -14.29 -3.62 4.11
C TYR A 51 -15.41 -4.35 4.86
N LYS A 52 -16.59 -4.43 4.25
CA LYS A 52 -17.66 -5.30 4.74
C LYS A 52 -17.28 -6.73 4.38
N VAL A 53 -17.64 -7.70 5.23
CA VAL A 53 -17.44 -9.12 4.91
C VAL A 53 -18.16 -9.50 3.60
N THR A 54 -19.22 -8.79 3.26
CA THR A 54 -19.93 -8.91 1.97
C THR A 54 -19.10 -8.49 0.76
N ASP A 55 -18.05 -7.69 0.94
CA ASP A 55 -17.15 -7.28 -0.16
C ASP A 55 -16.25 -8.44 -0.63
N PHE A 56 -16.20 -9.54 0.14
CA PHE A 56 -15.54 -10.80 -0.23
C PHE A 56 -16.50 -11.83 -0.82
N TYR A 57 -17.80 -11.52 -0.97
CA TYR A 57 -18.64 -12.36 -1.83
C TYR A 57 -18.01 -12.36 -3.22
N GLY A 58 -17.95 -13.51 -3.88
CA GLY A 58 -17.27 -13.74 -5.16
C GLY A 58 -17.76 -12.91 -6.34
N ILE A 59 -18.59 -11.90 -6.11
CA ILE A 59 -19.04 -10.90 -7.06
C ILE A 59 -17.94 -9.84 -7.15
N ALA A 60 -17.17 -9.87 -8.23
CA ALA A 60 -16.22 -8.82 -8.53
C ALA A 60 -16.91 -7.78 -9.44
N PRO A 61 -17.50 -6.68 -8.94
CA PRO A 61 -18.35 -5.80 -9.75
C PRO A 61 -17.65 -5.18 -10.98
N ASN A 62 -16.33 -5.08 -10.96
CA ASN A 62 -15.51 -4.54 -12.06
C ASN A 62 -14.78 -5.61 -12.88
N LEU A 63 -14.99 -6.90 -12.57
CA LEU A 63 -14.42 -8.05 -13.28
C LEU A 63 -15.56 -9.00 -13.66
N LEU A 64 -15.40 -9.84 -14.69
CA LEU A 64 -16.45 -10.79 -15.10
C LEU A 64 -17.84 -10.15 -15.31
N SER A 65 -17.90 -8.85 -15.63
CA SER A 65 -19.14 -8.06 -15.75
C SER A 65 -20.05 -8.09 -14.49
N GLY A 66 -19.47 -8.25 -13.31
CA GLY A 66 -20.23 -8.38 -12.06
C GLY A 66 -20.89 -9.74 -11.87
N LYS A 67 -20.50 -10.76 -12.63
CA LYS A 67 -20.88 -12.16 -12.41
C LYS A 67 -20.15 -12.71 -11.18
N ASP A 68 -20.81 -13.57 -10.42
CA ASP A 68 -20.17 -14.32 -9.34
C ASP A 68 -19.08 -15.26 -9.88
N ALA A 69 -17.93 -15.29 -9.23
CA ALA A 69 -16.78 -16.08 -9.67
C ALA A 69 -17.09 -17.58 -9.73
N GLN A 70 -17.90 -18.11 -8.81
CA GLN A 70 -18.30 -19.51 -8.81
C GLN A 70 -19.23 -19.83 -9.99
N GLU A 71 -20.15 -18.92 -10.29
CA GLU A 71 -21.01 -19.02 -11.47
C GLU A 71 -20.19 -19.06 -12.76
N TRP A 72 -19.18 -18.19 -12.89
CA TRP A 72 -18.28 -18.20 -14.03
C TRP A 72 -17.47 -19.50 -14.14
N VAL A 73 -16.92 -20.00 -13.04
CA VAL A 73 -16.18 -21.27 -13.02
C VAL A 73 -17.08 -22.44 -13.44
N ASN A 74 -18.32 -22.49 -12.95
CA ASN A 74 -19.27 -23.53 -13.34
C ASN A 74 -19.57 -23.46 -14.83
N GLN A 75 -19.86 -22.28 -15.38
CA GLN A 75 -20.09 -22.11 -16.81
C GLN A 75 -18.91 -22.61 -17.64
N MET A 76 -17.68 -22.24 -17.26
CA MET A 76 -16.48 -22.68 -18.00
C MET A 76 -16.28 -24.19 -17.94
N ARG A 77 -16.63 -24.84 -16.82
CA ARG A 77 -16.57 -26.30 -16.68
C ARG A 77 -17.61 -26.97 -17.58
N ASP A 78 -18.86 -26.50 -17.55
CA ASP A 78 -19.94 -27.08 -18.33
C ASP A 78 -19.65 -26.93 -19.84
N GLU A 79 -19.16 -25.77 -20.29
CA GLU A 79 -18.72 -25.54 -21.67
C GLU A 79 -17.54 -26.43 -22.10
N TRP A 80 -16.69 -26.85 -21.15
CA TRP A 80 -15.61 -27.79 -21.41
C TRP A 80 -16.12 -29.22 -21.53
N GLU A 81 -16.99 -29.64 -20.61
CA GLU A 81 -17.61 -30.97 -20.63
C GLU A 81 -18.42 -31.18 -21.91
N GLU A 82 -19.18 -30.17 -22.35
CA GLU A 82 -19.89 -30.22 -23.63
C GLU A 82 -18.91 -30.44 -24.80
N ARG A 83 -17.79 -29.72 -24.85
CA ARG A 83 -16.79 -29.88 -25.92
C ARG A 83 -16.16 -31.26 -25.96
N GLU A 84 -15.90 -31.87 -24.80
CA GLU A 84 -15.36 -33.24 -24.73
C GLU A 84 -16.42 -34.30 -25.04
N ALA A 85 -17.70 -34.04 -24.76
CA ALA A 85 -18.80 -34.96 -25.09
C ALA A 85 -19.06 -35.10 -26.60
N TRP A 86 -18.63 -34.12 -27.41
CA TRP A 86 -18.73 -34.15 -28.88
C TRP A 86 -17.45 -34.60 -29.60
N ARG A 87 -16.43 -35.09 -28.87
CA ARG A 87 -15.25 -35.76 -29.41
C ARG A 87 -15.39 -37.28 -29.36
#